data_AF-A0A2T0GRW0-F1
#
_entry.id   AF-A0A2T0GRW0-F1
#
_cell.length_a   1.000
_cell.length_b   1.000
_cell.length_c   1.000
_cell.angle_alpha   90.00
_cell.angle_beta   90.00
_cell.angle_gamma   90.00
#
_symmetry.space_group_name_H-M   'P 1'
#
loop_
_entity.id
_entity.type
_entity.pdbx_description
1 polymer ?
#
loop_
_entity_poly.entity_id
_entity_poly.type
_entity_poly.pdbx_seq_one_letter_code
_entity_poly.pdbx_strand_id
1 'polypeptide(L)' 'MTKHNGKLYCVYKGTGQDTNLYYSTTDDGYSWTMGKKIDNGTTTNTGVGLARYKSPQDESQKQLVCLHTNT' A
#
# COMPACT_ATOMS: atom_id res chain seq x y z
N MET A 1 -4.23 -4.90 3.29
CA MET A 1 -4.43 -5.28 1.88
C MET A 1 -5.80 -4.81 1.43
N THR A 2 -5.96 -4.36 0.18
CA THR A 2 -7.27 -3.89 -0.30
C THR A 2 -7.41 -4.00 -1.83
N LYS A 3 -8.64 -4.04 -2.35
CA LYS A 3 -8.92 -4.17 -3.79
C LYS A 3 -9.18 -2.80 -4.44
N HIS A 4 -8.47 -2.48 -5.52
CA HIS A 4 -8.64 -1.26 -6.29
C HIS A 4 -8.52 -1.54 -7.79
N ASN A 5 -9.47 -1.04 -8.58
CA ASN A 5 -9.54 -1.23 -10.05
C ASN A 5 -9.33 -2.69 -10.50
N GLY A 6 -9.95 -3.64 -9.79
CA GLY A 6 -9.86 -5.07 -10.10
C GLY A 6 -8.65 -5.78 -9.48
N LYS A 7 -7.59 -5.06 -9.11
CA LYS A 7 -6.36 -5.61 -8.52
C LYS A 7 -6.38 -5.57 -6.99
N LEU A 8 -5.73 -6.53 -6.35
CA LEU A 8 -5.41 -6.46 -4.93
C LEU A 8 -4.07 -5.76 -4.74
N TYR A 9 -4.01 -4.92 -3.72
CA TYR A 9 -2.81 -4.20 -3.29
C TYR A 9 -2.45 -4.60 -1.87
N CYS A 10 -1.19 -4.98 -1.66
CA CYS A 10 -0.60 -5.23 -0.36
C CYS A 10 0.53 -4.22 -0.13
N VAL A 11 0.58 -3.59 1.04
CA VAL A 11 1.68 -2.73 1.46
C VAL A 11 2.32 -3.34 2.70
N TYR A 12 3.64 -3.28 2.77
CA TYR A 12 4.45 -3.88 3.82
C TYR A 12 5.76 -3.10 4.00
N LYS A 13 6.35 -3.20 5.20
CA LYS A 13 7.70 -2.70 5.49
C LYS A 13 8.75 -3.64 4.90
N GLY A 14 9.89 -3.09 4.49
CA GLY A 14 11.09 -3.86 4.19
C GLY A 14 11.53 -4.76 5.35
N THR A 15 12.27 -5.81 5.03
CA THR A 15 12.72 -6.81 6.01
C THR A 15 13.97 -6.36 6.76
N GLY A 16 14.17 -6.86 7.98
CA GLY A 16 15.34 -6.50 8.80
C GLY A 16 15.38 -5.00 9.11
N GLN A 17 16.54 -4.38 8.88
CA GLN A 17 16.79 -2.96 9.13
C GLN A 17 16.22 -2.03 8.04
N ASP A 18 15.64 -2.59 6.98
CA ASP A 18 15.00 -1.78 5.95
C ASP A 18 13.66 -1.24 6.45
N THR A 19 13.60 0.06 6.66
CA THR A 19 12.41 0.79 7.13
C THR A 19 11.55 1.33 6.00
N ASN A 20 11.95 1.09 4.74
CA ASN A 20 11.19 1.57 3.58
C ASN A 20 9.87 0.80 3.44
N LEU A 21 8.90 1.47 2.82
CA LEU A 21 7.62 0.87 2.46
C LEU A 21 7.65 0.32 1.05
N TYR A 22 6.99 -0.80 0.86
CA TYR A 22 6.83 -1.48 -0.42
C TYR A 22 5.38 -1.81 -0.68
N TYR A 23 5.02 -1.94 -1.96
CA TYR A 23 3.74 -2.50 -2.37
C TYR A 23 3.90 -3.58 -3.43
N SER A 24 3.02 -4.57 -3.36
CA SER A 24 2.84 -5.60 -4.40
C SER A 24 1.38 -5.65 -4.82
N THR A 25 1.16 -6.06 -6.06
CA THR A 25 -0.17 -6.21 -6.65
C THR A 25 -0.41 -7.62 -7.17
N THR A 26 -1.67 -8.02 -7.25
CA THR A 26 -2.08 -9.27 -7.91
C THR A 26 -3.46 -9.10 -8.54
N ASP A 27 -3.68 -9.82 -9.64
CA ASP A 27 -4.97 -9.93 -10.32
C ASP A 27 -5.80 -11.13 -9.81
N ASP A 28 -5.13 -12.19 -9.32
CA ASP A 28 -5.72 -13.49 -9.00
C ASP A 28 -5.66 -13.86 -7.51
N GLY A 29 -4.90 -13.12 -6.71
CA GLY A 29 -4.68 -13.40 -5.28
C GLY A 29 -3.51 -14.35 -5.00
N TYR A 30 -2.94 -14.98 -6.03
CA TYR A 30 -1.91 -16.01 -5.91
C TYR A 30 -0.57 -15.55 -6.49
N SER A 31 -0.61 -14.89 -7.64
CA SER A 31 0.55 -14.43 -8.39
C SER A 31 0.80 -12.95 -8.08
N TRP A 32 1.78 -12.68 -7.23
CA TRP A 32 2.11 -11.33 -6.78
C TRP A 32 3.26 -10.73 -7.58
N THR A 33 3.15 -9.44 -7.92
CA THR A 33 4.28 -8.69 -8.49
C THR A 33 5.39 -8.52 -7.46
N MET A 34 6.63 -8.39 -7.95
CA MET A 34 7.75 -7.96 -7.10
C MET A 34 7.41 -6.65 -6.36
N GLY A 35 7.94 -6.54 -5.14
CA GLY A 35 7.75 -5.37 -4.29
C GLY A 35 8.32 -4.11 -4.91
N LYS A 36 7.48 -3.10 -5.10
CA LYS A 36 7.89 -1.76 -5.54
C LYS A 36 7.99 -0.85 -4.33
N LYS A 37 9.12 -0.14 -4.19
CA LYS A 37 9.30 0.84 -3.12
C LYS A 37 8.32 2.01 -3.28
N ILE A 38 7.69 2.42 -2.20
CA ILE A 38 6.94 3.67 -2.11
C ILE A 38 7.96 4.78 -1.84
N ASP A 39 8.39 5.46 -2.90
CA ASP A 39 9.48 6.42 -2.83
C ASP A 39 8.98 7.85 -2.66
N ASN A 40 8.43 8.15 -1.48
CA ASN A 40 7.93 9.48 -1.10
C ASN A 40 8.59 10.00 0.20
N GLY A 41 9.74 9.44 0.59
CA GLY A 41 10.43 9.75 1.85
C GLY A 41 9.81 9.14 3.09
N THR A 42 8.78 8.29 2.95
CA THR A 42 8.12 7.64 4.07
C THR A 42 8.84 6.35 4.48
N THR A 43 9.17 6.25 5.77
CA THR A 43 9.69 5.03 6.39
C THR A 43 8.91 4.72 7.66
N THR A 44 8.93 3.47 8.11
CA THR A 44 8.31 3.07 9.38
C THR A 44 9.06 1.91 10.00
N ASN A 45 8.99 1.80 11.33
CA ASN A 45 9.44 0.63 12.10
C ASN A 45 8.27 -0.20 12.66
N THR A 46 7.02 0.20 12.37
CA THR A 46 5.82 -0.38 12.95
C THR A 46 4.91 -0.97 11.87
N GLY A 47 3.76 -1.51 12.28
CA GLY A 47 2.77 -2.08 11.37
C GLY A 47 2.16 -1.05 10.43
N VAL A 48 1.87 -1.47 9.20
CA VAL A 48 1.29 -0.64 8.14
C VAL A 48 -0.16 -1.02 7.88
N GLY A 49 -1.00 -0.01 7.62
CA GLY A 49 -2.40 -0.14 7.25
C GLY A 49 -2.68 0.40 5.85
N LEU A 50 -3.62 -0.23 5.14
CA LEU A 50 -4.14 0.26 3.85
C LEU A 50 -5.61 0.59 3.99
N ALA A 51 -6.00 1.80 3.58
CA ALA A 51 -7.38 2.22 3.46
C ALA A 51 -7.69 2.60 2.01
N ARG A 52 -8.93 2.34 1.58
CA ARG A 52 -9.47 2.91 0.34
C ARG A 52 -10.16 4.22 0.66
N TYR A 53 -9.76 5.27 -0.02
CA TYR A 53 -10.43 6.56 0.06
C TYR A 53 -11.33 6.76 -1.17
N LYS A 54 -12.56 7.18 -0.91
CA LYS A 54 -13.53 7.61 -1.93
C LYS A 54 -13.76 9.10 -1.70
N SER A 55 -13.42 9.94 -2.68
CA SER A 55 -13.66 11.38 -2.54
C SER A 55 -15.17 11.64 -2.51
N PRO A 56 -15.67 12.44 -1.54
CA PRO A 56 -17.06 12.86 -1.52
C PRO A 56 -17.38 13.96 -2.56
N GLN A 57 -16.37 14.60 -3.15
CA GLN A 57 -16.54 15.61 -4.21
C GLN A 57 -16.60 14.99 -5.62
N ASP A 58 -15.91 13.88 -5.82
CA ASP A 58 -15.91 13.13 -7.08
C ASP A 58 -15.78 11.63 -6.81
N GLU A 59 -16.90 10.92 -6.95
CA GLU A 59 -16.96 9.48 -6.69
C GLU A 59 -16.17 8.62 -7.68
N SER A 60 -15.77 9.19 -8.83
CA SER A 60 -14.91 8.52 -9.80
C SER A 60 -13.45 8.46 -9.34
N GLN A 61 -13.02 9.40 -8.48
CA GLN A 61 -11.70 9.37 -7.85
C GLN A 61 -11.65 8.40 -6.67
N LYS A 62 -11.13 7.21 -6.97
CA LYS A 62 -10.81 6.18 -5.98
C LYS A 62 -9.31 6.23 -5.72
N GLN A 63 -8.90 6.36 -4.47
CA GLN A 63 -7.50 6.42 -4.08
C GLN A 63 -7.17 5.34 -3.04
N LEU A 64 -5.91 4.92 -3.02
CA LEU A 64 -5.36 4.07 -1.97
C LEU A 64 -4.49 4.92 -1.05
N VAL A 65 -4.78 4.84 0.25
CA VAL A 65 -4.04 5.57 1.28
C VAL A 65 -3.29 4.57 2.14
N CYS A 66 -1.98 4.79 2.26
CA CYS A 66 -1.14 4.06 3.19
C CYS A 66 -1.10 4.84 4.52
N LEU A 67 -1.39 4.15 5.61
CA LEU A 67 -1.33 4.68 6.96
C LEU A 67 -0.22 3.94 7.70
N HIS A 68 0.70 4.68 8.30
CA HIS A 68 1.72 4.14 9.20
C HIS A 68 1.93 5.15 10.32
N THR A 69 2.40 4.68 11.47
CA THR A 69 2.85 5.58 12.54
C THR A 69 4.34 5.82 12.38
N ASN A 70 4.77 7.07 12.56
CA ASN A 70 6.16 7.42 12.81
C ASN A 70 6.35 7.42 14.31
N THR A 71 7.09 6.46 14.83
CA THR A 71 7.67 6.52 16.18
C THR A 71 9.17 6.70 16.03
#